data_AF-A0A1C9HPZ3-F1
#
_entry.id   AF-A0A1C9HPZ3-F1
#
_cell.length_a   1.000
_cell.length_b   1.000
_cell.length_c   1.000
_cell.angle_alpha   90.00
_cell.angle_beta   90.00
_cell.angle_gamma   90.00
#
_symmetry.space_group_name_H-M   'P 1'
#
loop_
_entity.id
_entity.type
_entity.pdbx_description
1 polymer ?
#
loop_
_entity_poly.entity_id
_entity_poly.type
_entity_poly.pdbx_seq_one_letter_code
_entity_poly.pdbx_strand_id
1 'polypeptide(L)'
;MRPPPDRRIRPLAAQIKTDIRSRHRISVQHHGHQIQTASSMRLTADISKLGLFAFMAAVLMTAAMVSAEEDIVAIRQADMKAMAAAAKTISGMFKDSTTYKASEFQRAADTIRDKSGGVLSAHFASATDSRQSKAGPNILNERDRFDRIANDLRDYAVALDAAAQKNPGPMTASMRMKPGEAMGGGPFGTHVRNEHELSAMPAEHAFHLMLQTCATCHTRFRME
;
A
#
# COMPACT_ATOMS: atom_id res chain seq x y z
N MET A 1 15.96 -22.61 -45.03
CA MET A 1 15.65 -22.98 -43.63
C MET A 1 14.13 -22.94 -43.46
N ARG A 2 13.49 -24.09 -43.19
CA ARG A 2 12.04 -24.19 -42.92
C ARG A 2 11.82 -24.19 -41.39
N PRO A 3 10.83 -23.47 -40.86
CA PRO A 3 10.48 -23.58 -39.44
C PRO A 3 9.76 -24.92 -39.15
N PRO A 4 9.94 -25.51 -37.95
CA PRO A 4 9.24 -26.73 -37.53
C PRO A 4 7.77 -26.45 -37.12
N PRO A 5 6.87 -27.45 -37.24
CA PRO A 5 5.46 -27.28 -36.92
C PRO A 5 5.13 -27.41 -35.43
N ASP A 6 4.03 -26.74 -35.12
CA ASP A 6 3.41 -26.39 -33.84
C ASP A 6 3.04 -27.59 -32.93
N ARG A 7 3.36 -27.47 -31.63
CA ARG A 7 3.15 -28.52 -30.62
C ARG A 7 1.83 -28.24 -29.87
N ARG A 8 0.78 -28.93 -30.29
CA ARG A 8 -0.58 -28.87 -29.72
C ARG A 8 -0.62 -29.10 -28.20
N ILE A 9 -1.22 -28.13 -27.50
CA ILE A 9 -1.63 -28.18 -26.10
C ILE A 9 -2.86 -29.09 -25.95
N ARG A 10 -2.83 -30.02 -24.98
CA ARG A 10 -3.99 -30.81 -24.55
C ARG A 10 -4.65 -30.17 -23.33
N PRO A 11 -5.99 -30.03 -23.29
CA PRO A 11 -6.67 -29.40 -22.16
C PRO A 11 -6.89 -30.34 -20.97
N LEU A 12 -6.79 -29.70 -19.81
CA LEU A 12 -6.89 -30.14 -18.41
C LEU A 12 -8.34 -30.51 -18.04
N ALA A 13 -8.80 -31.75 -18.32
CA ALA A 13 -10.15 -32.18 -17.86
C ALA A 13 -10.34 -33.70 -17.67
N ALA A 14 -9.29 -34.53 -17.75
CA ALA A 14 -9.45 -35.99 -17.78
C ALA A 14 -8.72 -36.76 -16.66
N GLN A 15 -8.34 -36.11 -15.57
CA GLN A 15 -7.48 -36.72 -14.53
C GLN A 15 -8.14 -36.85 -13.13
N ILE A 16 -9.47 -36.74 -13.05
CA ILE A 16 -10.20 -36.90 -11.78
C ILE A 16 -11.46 -37.74 -12.03
N LYS A 17 -11.33 -39.07 -12.16
CA LYS A 17 -12.49 -39.99 -12.02
C LYS A 17 -12.21 -41.49 -11.86
N THR A 18 -10.98 -41.91 -11.61
CA THR A 18 -10.67 -43.34 -11.45
C THR A 18 -9.68 -43.56 -10.32
N ASP A 19 -10.19 -43.53 -9.09
CA ASP A 19 -9.63 -44.26 -7.96
C ASP A 19 -10.82 -44.72 -7.09
N ILE A 20 -11.61 -45.69 -7.58
CA ILE A 20 -11.39 -47.13 -7.36
C ILE A 20 -11.29 -47.39 -5.85
N ARG A 21 -12.41 -47.48 -5.13
CA ARG A 21 -13.29 -48.66 -5.18
C ARG A 21 -12.49 -49.97 -5.10
N SER A 22 -11.58 -50.10 -4.13
CA SER A 22 -11.08 -51.40 -3.70
C SER A 22 -10.42 -51.28 -2.34
N ARG A 23 -11.12 -51.69 -1.28
CA ARG A 23 -10.54 -52.51 -0.19
C ARG A 23 -11.62 -52.90 0.84
N HIS A 24 -11.90 -54.20 0.80
CA HIS A 24 -12.12 -55.08 1.95
C HIS A 24 -13.54 -55.21 2.54
N ARG A 25 -14.23 -56.18 1.93
CA ARG A 25 -15.27 -57.06 2.48
C ARG A 25 -14.60 -58.14 3.34
N ILE A 26 -14.88 -58.20 4.65
CA ILE A 26 -14.65 -59.36 5.55
C ILE A 26 -15.84 -59.36 6.53
N SER A 27 -16.83 -60.22 6.32
CA SER A 27 -17.06 -61.54 6.93
C SER A 27 -18.05 -61.47 8.10
N VAL A 28 -19.12 -62.22 7.90
CA VAL A 28 -20.33 -62.36 8.72
C VAL A 28 -20.05 -63.31 9.88
N GLN A 29 -20.57 -63.00 11.08
CA GLN A 29 -20.89 -64.04 12.06
C GLN A 29 -22.12 -63.65 12.89
N HIS A 30 -23.13 -64.53 12.83
CA HIS A 30 -24.38 -64.52 13.59
C HIS A 30 -24.17 -64.97 15.04
N HIS A 31 -24.93 -64.37 15.97
CA HIS A 31 -25.53 -64.85 17.24
C HIS A 31 -25.83 -63.55 18.02
N GLY A 32 -27.05 -63.16 18.42
CA GLY A 32 -28.08 -63.93 19.10
C GLY A 32 -28.47 -63.12 20.35
N HIS A 33 -29.72 -62.63 20.37
CA HIS A 33 -30.55 -62.33 21.54
C HIS A 33 -30.46 -61.00 22.34
N GLN A 34 -31.69 -60.55 22.67
CA GLN A 34 -32.19 -59.68 23.75
C GLN A 34 -32.11 -58.15 23.68
N ILE A 35 -33.26 -57.58 23.27
CA ILE A 35 -34.15 -56.68 24.06
C ILE A 35 -33.49 -56.02 25.29
N GLN A 36 -33.36 -54.69 25.28
CA GLN A 36 -33.97 -53.83 26.31
C GLN A 36 -33.96 -52.35 25.93
N THR A 37 -35.16 -51.78 26.03
CA THR A 37 -35.51 -50.37 26.01
C THR A 37 -34.82 -49.60 27.14
N ALA A 38 -34.13 -48.50 26.83
CA ALA A 38 -33.85 -47.46 27.82
C ALA A 38 -33.64 -46.10 27.13
N SER A 39 -34.69 -45.29 27.22
CA SER A 39 -34.66 -43.84 27.46
C SER A 39 -33.59 -42.99 26.78
N SER A 40 -34.09 -42.17 25.85
CA SER A 40 -33.75 -40.75 25.72
C SER A 40 -33.15 -40.13 26.98
N MET A 41 -31.87 -39.73 26.94
CA MET A 41 -31.30 -38.61 27.71
C MET A 41 -29.77 -38.49 27.48
N ARG A 42 -29.32 -38.24 26.25
CA ARG A 42 -27.94 -37.78 25.98
C ARG A 42 -27.84 -36.85 24.77
N LEU A 43 -28.81 -35.96 24.58
CA LEU A 43 -28.79 -34.97 23.49
C LEU A 43 -28.82 -33.51 23.95
N THR A 44 -28.33 -33.23 25.17
CA THR A 44 -28.26 -31.86 25.71
C THR A 44 -26.87 -31.44 26.17
N ALA A 45 -25.86 -32.34 26.16
CA ALA A 45 -24.51 -32.02 26.65
C ALA A 45 -23.51 -31.58 25.55
N ASP A 46 -23.78 -31.85 24.28
CA ASP A 46 -22.83 -31.57 23.19
C ASP A 46 -23.07 -30.20 22.52
N ILE A 47 -24.28 -29.65 22.61
CA ILE A 47 -24.64 -28.35 22.01
C ILE A 47 -23.91 -27.20 22.73
N SER A 48 -23.69 -27.34 24.05
CA SER A 48 -22.97 -26.34 24.86
C SER A 48 -21.48 -26.26 24.52
N LYS A 49 -20.85 -27.39 24.16
CA LYS A 49 -19.43 -27.43 23.77
C LYS A 49 -19.23 -26.90 22.35
N LEU A 50 -20.10 -27.26 21.40
CA LEU A 50 -20.07 -26.73 20.03
C LEU A 50 -20.32 -25.21 20.00
N GLY A 51 -21.23 -24.70 20.83
CA GLY A 51 -21.46 -23.25 20.97
C GLY A 51 -20.24 -22.50 21.53
N LEU A 52 -19.54 -23.08 22.51
CA LEU A 52 -18.35 -22.47 23.13
C LEU A 52 -17.13 -22.48 22.19
N PHE A 53 -16.93 -23.55 21.40
CA PHE A 53 -15.88 -23.60 20.37
C PHE A 53 -16.16 -22.64 19.21
N ALA A 54 -17.43 -22.51 18.78
CA ALA A 54 -17.81 -21.54 17.76
C ALA A 54 -17.65 -20.08 18.23
N PHE A 55 -17.95 -19.78 19.51
CA PHE A 55 -17.73 -18.46 20.10
C PHE A 55 -16.25 -18.11 20.21
N MET A 56 -15.40 -19.04 20.67
CA MET A 56 -13.96 -18.82 20.77
C MET A 56 -13.32 -18.58 19.40
N ALA A 57 -13.70 -19.36 18.37
CA ALA A 57 -13.22 -19.15 17.00
C ALA A 57 -13.64 -17.78 16.44
N ALA A 58 -14.86 -17.32 16.71
CA ALA A 58 -15.33 -15.99 16.30
C ALA A 58 -14.57 -14.85 17.01
N VAL A 59 -14.30 -14.98 18.32
CA VAL A 59 -13.54 -13.99 19.10
C VAL A 59 -12.07 -13.90 18.64
N LEU A 60 -11.42 -15.04 18.39
CA LEU A 60 -10.06 -15.11 17.85
C LEU A 60 -9.96 -14.45 16.46
N MET A 61 -10.95 -14.70 15.60
CA MET A 61 -11.03 -14.03 14.30
C MET A 61 -11.12 -12.51 14.48
N THR A 62 -12.02 -11.99 15.32
CA THR A 62 -12.13 -10.53 15.55
C THR A 62 -10.87 -9.88 16.09
N ALA A 63 -10.12 -10.55 16.98
CA ALA A 63 -8.86 -10.02 17.51
C ALA A 63 -7.75 -9.90 16.45
N ALA A 64 -7.68 -10.85 15.51
CA ALA A 64 -6.68 -10.82 14.44
C ALA A 64 -6.88 -9.64 13.48
N MET A 65 -8.14 -9.33 13.12
CA MET A 65 -8.46 -8.21 12.22
C MET A 65 -8.03 -6.86 12.79
N VAL A 66 -8.29 -6.63 14.09
CA VAL A 66 -7.93 -5.39 14.79
C VAL A 66 -6.41 -5.18 14.80
N SER A 67 -5.64 -6.24 15.02
CA SER A 67 -4.17 -6.15 15.05
C SER A 67 -3.54 -5.81 13.70
N ALA A 68 -4.08 -6.35 12.59
CA ALA A 68 -3.59 -6.04 11.25
C ALA A 68 -3.94 -4.59 10.82
N GLU A 69 -5.05 -4.05 11.31
CA GLU A 69 -5.47 -2.69 11.02
C GLU A 69 -4.66 -1.64 11.81
N GLU A 70 -4.35 -1.92 13.08
CA GLU A 70 -3.44 -1.09 13.86
C GLU A 70 -2.03 -1.05 13.26
N ASP A 71 -1.58 -2.18 12.69
CA ASP A 71 -0.28 -2.28 12.01
C ASP A 71 -0.22 -1.36 10.77
N ILE A 72 -1.23 -1.36 9.90
CA ILE A 72 -1.23 -0.47 8.73
C ILE A 72 -1.31 1.02 9.10
N VAL A 73 -2.01 1.37 10.19
CA VAL A 73 -2.04 2.75 10.70
C VAL A 73 -0.66 3.19 11.17
N ALA A 74 0.06 2.33 11.89
CA ALA A 74 1.41 2.61 12.34
C ALA A 74 2.38 2.76 11.15
N ILE A 75 2.30 1.86 10.16
CA ILE A 75 3.13 1.89 8.94
C ILE A 75 2.97 3.21 8.19
N ARG A 76 1.73 3.60 7.85
CA ARG A 76 1.51 4.83 7.07
C ARG A 76 1.95 6.09 7.83
N GLN A 77 1.79 6.13 9.15
CA GLN A 77 2.25 7.25 9.98
C GLN A 77 3.78 7.33 10.01
N ALA A 78 4.46 6.17 10.13
CA ALA A 78 5.91 6.10 10.05
C ALA A 78 6.42 6.58 8.68
N ASP A 79 5.77 6.17 7.60
CA ASP A 79 6.11 6.59 6.23
C ASP A 79 5.90 8.10 6.02
N MET A 80 4.77 8.65 6.47
CA MET A 80 4.54 10.11 6.43
C MET A 80 5.63 10.88 7.19
N LYS A 81 6.03 10.38 8.36
CA LYS A 81 7.09 11.01 9.17
C LYS A 81 8.45 10.94 8.48
N ALA A 82 8.77 9.83 7.83
CA ALA A 82 10.00 9.68 7.06
C ALA A 82 10.04 10.65 5.87
N MET A 83 8.94 10.77 5.12
CA MET A 83 8.84 11.76 4.03
C MET A 83 8.96 13.20 4.54
N ALA A 84 8.33 13.53 5.67
CA ALA A 84 8.45 14.86 6.27
C ALA A 84 9.89 15.19 6.69
N ALA A 85 10.61 14.22 7.26
CA ALA A 85 12.03 14.37 7.61
C ALA A 85 12.89 14.59 6.35
N ALA A 86 12.66 13.82 5.30
CA ALA A 86 13.34 13.98 4.01
C ALA A 86 13.09 15.35 3.37
N ALA A 87 11.82 15.79 3.34
CA ALA A 87 11.48 17.12 2.84
C ALA A 87 12.17 18.23 3.64
N LYS A 88 12.29 18.07 4.97
CA LYS A 88 13.03 19.00 5.82
C LYS A 88 14.53 19.04 5.48
N THR A 89 15.14 17.90 5.22
CA THR A 89 16.54 17.83 4.76
C THR A 89 16.74 18.62 3.46
N ILE A 90 15.89 18.38 2.46
CA ILE A 90 15.95 19.07 1.17
C ILE A 90 15.74 20.59 1.35
N SER A 91 14.73 20.98 2.13
CA SER A 91 14.46 22.39 2.45
C SER A 91 15.66 23.07 3.11
N GLY A 92 16.34 22.37 4.03
CA GLY A 92 17.55 22.87 4.68
C GLY A 92 18.66 23.20 3.67
N MET A 93 18.88 22.34 2.69
CA MET A 93 19.90 22.54 1.65
C MET A 93 19.55 23.69 0.69
N PHE A 94 18.27 23.93 0.41
CA PHE A 94 17.86 25.12 -0.36
C PHE A 94 17.94 26.41 0.46
N LYS A 95 17.74 26.33 1.78
CA LYS A 95 17.89 27.48 2.69
C LYS A 95 19.35 27.88 2.88
N ASP A 96 20.23 26.89 2.97
CA ASP A 96 21.68 27.08 3.07
C ASP A 96 22.38 26.15 2.06
N SER A 97 22.70 26.70 0.90
CA SER A 97 23.31 25.96 -0.20
C SER A 97 24.70 25.42 0.11
N THR A 98 25.38 25.95 1.15
CA THR A 98 26.69 25.44 1.59
C THR A 98 26.58 24.06 2.24
N THR A 99 25.39 23.68 2.71
CA THR A 99 25.11 22.37 3.30
C THR A 99 24.75 21.30 2.26
N TYR A 100 24.61 21.69 0.98
CA TYR A 100 24.23 20.77 -0.08
C TYR A 100 25.27 19.67 -0.29
N LYS A 101 24.76 18.43 -0.30
CA LYS A 101 25.51 17.25 -0.76
C LYS A 101 24.58 16.44 -1.65
N ALA A 102 25.02 16.18 -2.88
CA ALA A 102 24.21 15.47 -3.86
C ALA A 102 23.71 14.11 -3.34
N SER A 103 24.55 13.33 -2.65
CA SER A 103 24.16 12.02 -2.09
C SER A 103 23.12 12.10 -0.96
N GLU A 104 23.21 13.11 -0.09
CA GLU A 104 22.21 13.29 0.98
C GLU A 104 20.89 13.83 0.44
N PHE A 105 20.95 14.73 -0.55
CA PHE A 105 19.78 15.22 -1.28
C PHE A 105 19.08 14.07 -2.01
N GLN A 106 19.85 13.23 -2.70
CA GLN A 106 19.36 12.06 -3.42
C GLN A 106 18.67 11.08 -2.47
N ARG A 107 19.31 10.72 -1.35
CA ARG A 107 18.71 9.83 -0.35
C ARG A 107 17.40 10.38 0.22
N ALA A 108 17.31 11.69 0.41
CA ALA A 108 16.07 12.33 0.84
C ALA A 108 15.00 12.25 -0.26
N ALA A 109 15.34 12.51 -1.52
CA ALA A 109 14.42 12.36 -2.64
C ALA A 109 13.94 10.90 -2.79
N ASP A 110 14.84 9.92 -2.71
CA ASP A 110 14.53 8.49 -2.71
C ASP A 110 13.54 8.12 -1.61
N THR A 111 13.75 8.63 -0.39
CA THR A 111 12.84 8.38 0.73
C THR A 111 11.41 8.85 0.43
N ILE A 112 11.25 9.98 -0.26
CA ILE A 112 9.93 10.48 -0.67
C ILE A 112 9.38 9.63 -1.81
N ARG A 113 10.17 9.34 -2.84
CA ARG A 113 9.77 8.51 -3.98
C ARG A 113 9.27 7.14 -3.54
N ASP A 114 10.02 6.47 -2.67
CA ASP A 114 9.76 5.08 -2.28
C ASP A 114 8.55 4.94 -1.34
N LYS A 115 8.09 6.04 -0.75
CA LYS A 115 6.97 6.10 0.21
C LYS A 115 5.75 6.87 -0.31
N SER A 116 5.78 7.28 -1.58
CA SER A 116 4.70 7.97 -2.29
C SER A 116 4.13 7.09 -3.40
N GLY A 117 3.34 7.67 -4.30
CA GLY A 117 2.71 6.97 -5.43
C GLY A 117 1.92 5.74 -5.00
N GLY A 118 2.12 4.63 -5.71
CA GLY A 118 1.42 3.37 -5.47
C GLY A 118 1.60 2.80 -4.05
N VAL A 119 2.75 3.01 -3.40
CA VAL A 119 2.98 2.55 -2.02
C VAL A 119 2.04 3.29 -1.07
N LEU A 120 2.01 4.62 -1.19
CA LEU A 120 1.10 5.44 -0.40
C LEU A 120 -0.35 5.10 -0.70
N SER A 121 -0.73 4.99 -1.98
CA SER A 121 -2.06 4.56 -2.40
C SER A 121 -2.48 3.21 -1.80
N ALA A 122 -1.57 2.24 -1.72
CA ALA A 122 -1.86 0.92 -1.18
C ALA A 122 -2.16 0.96 0.32
N HIS A 123 -1.49 1.82 1.09
CA HIS A 123 -1.74 2.00 2.53
C HIS A 123 -3.15 2.48 2.88
N PHE A 124 -3.89 3.01 1.90
CA PHE A 124 -5.26 3.47 2.03
C PHE A 124 -6.24 2.69 1.13
N ALA A 125 -5.89 1.43 0.79
CA ALA A 125 -6.69 0.57 -0.07
C ALA A 125 -8.09 0.24 0.47
N SER A 126 -8.23 0.20 1.79
CA SER A 126 -9.46 -0.07 2.49
C SER A 126 -9.70 0.95 3.59
N ALA A 127 -10.96 1.07 4.02
CA ALA A 127 -11.29 1.87 5.18
C ALA A 127 -10.63 1.23 6.40
N THR A 128 -9.96 2.05 7.20
CA THR A 128 -9.50 1.67 8.53
C THR A 128 -10.29 2.51 9.53
N ASP A 129 -11.14 1.87 10.34
CA ASP A 129 -11.87 2.46 11.46
C ASP A 129 -11.05 2.38 12.77
N SER A 130 -9.80 2.86 12.71
CA SER A 130 -8.98 3.05 13.90
C SER A 130 -9.14 4.48 14.41
N ARG A 131 -9.51 4.65 15.69
CA ARG A 131 -9.55 5.96 16.36
C ARG A 131 -8.19 6.68 16.37
N GLN A 132 -7.09 5.96 16.17
CA GLN A 132 -5.75 6.52 16.10
C GLN A 132 -5.41 7.04 14.69
N SER A 133 -6.23 6.69 13.70
CA SER A 133 -6.14 7.22 12.34
C SER A 133 -6.50 8.70 12.32
N LYS A 134 -5.66 9.49 11.65
CA LYS A 134 -6.00 10.86 11.21
C LYS A 134 -6.42 10.91 9.73
N ALA A 135 -6.64 9.76 9.11
CA ALA A 135 -7.10 9.69 7.72
C ALA A 135 -8.54 10.17 7.61
N GLY A 136 -8.82 11.02 6.62
CA GLY A 136 -10.17 11.53 6.35
C GLY A 136 -11.06 10.43 5.74
N PRO A 137 -12.38 10.48 6.00
CA PRO A 137 -13.32 9.45 5.52
C PRO A 137 -13.55 9.49 4.00
N ASN A 138 -13.15 10.57 3.34
CA ASN A 138 -13.35 10.80 1.91
C ASN A 138 -12.29 10.15 1.01
N ILE A 139 -11.22 9.55 1.55
CA ILE A 139 -10.14 8.95 0.75
C ILE A 139 -10.67 7.89 -0.22
N LEU A 140 -11.58 7.02 0.22
CA LEU A 140 -12.17 5.99 -0.66
C LEU A 140 -13.14 6.58 -1.69
N ASN A 141 -13.90 7.60 -1.30
CA ASN A 141 -14.87 8.25 -2.19
C ASN A 141 -14.18 9.07 -3.29
N GLU A 142 -12.99 9.58 -3.03
CA GLU A 142 -12.18 10.38 -3.97
C GLU A 142 -10.89 9.66 -4.36
N ARG A 143 -10.99 8.34 -4.58
CA ARG A 143 -9.82 7.49 -4.71
C ARG A 143 -8.88 7.92 -5.84
N ASP A 144 -9.41 8.20 -7.02
CA ASP A 144 -8.62 8.67 -8.16
C ASP A 144 -7.86 9.96 -7.87
N ARG A 145 -8.44 10.85 -7.06
CA ARG A 145 -7.79 12.11 -6.68
C ARG A 145 -6.66 11.86 -5.68
N PHE A 146 -6.89 11.00 -4.70
CA PHE A 146 -5.88 10.59 -3.74
C PHE A 146 -4.68 9.95 -4.48
N ASP A 147 -4.96 9.01 -5.38
CA ASP A 147 -3.92 8.31 -6.13
C ASP A 147 -3.13 9.24 -7.07
N ARG A 148 -3.81 10.20 -7.73
CA ARG A 148 -3.11 11.23 -8.51
C ARG A 148 -2.17 12.07 -7.66
N ILE A 149 -2.65 12.58 -6.51
CA ILE A 149 -1.82 13.37 -5.60
C ILE A 149 -0.64 12.56 -5.06
N ALA A 150 -0.84 11.27 -4.75
CA ALA A 150 0.23 10.38 -4.32
C ALA A 150 1.29 10.20 -5.43
N ASN A 151 0.86 10.04 -6.69
CA ASN A 151 1.76 9.92 -7.84
C ASN A 151 2.49 11.24 -8.13
N ASP A 152 1.83 12.40 -8.02
CA ASP A 152 2.47 13.70 -8.18
C ASP A 152 3.66 13.86 -7.20
N LEU A 153 3.49 13.45 -5.94
CA LEU A 153 4.59 13.44 -4.94
C LEU A 153 5.77 12.59 -5.39
N ARG A 154 5.50 11.41 -5.97
CA ARG A 154 6.54 10.52 -6.48
C ARG A 154 7.28 11.16 -7.66
N ASP A 155 6.55 11.75 -8.59
CA ASP A 155 7.12 12.32 -9.80
C ASP A 155 7.98 13.56 -9.48
N TYR A 156 7.56 14.41 -8.54
CA TYR A 156 8.42 15.48 -8.03
C TYR A 156 9.68 14.93 -7.36
N ALA A 157 9.57 13.87 -6.56
CA ALA A 157 10.73 13.25 -5.93
C ALA A 157 11.70 12.65 -6.96
N VAL A 158 11.20 12.04 -8.04
CA VAL A 158 12.03 11.58 -9.17
C VAL A 158 12.76 12.75 -9.85
N ALA A 159 12.09 13.89 -10.05
CA ALA A 159 12.72 15.07 -10.63
C ALA A 159 13.85 15.63 -9.72
N LEU A 160 13.64 15.59 -8.40
CA LEU A 160 14.65 16.00 -7.41
C LEU A 160 15.87 15.07 -7.43
N ASP A 161 15.67 13.76 -7.47
CA ASP A 161 16.75 12.77 -7.64
C ASP A 161 17.55 13.04 -8.92
N ALA A 162 16.88 13.19 -10.06
CA ALA A 162 17.52 13.50 -11.34
C ALA A 162 18.29 14.82 -11.30
N ALA A 163 17.79 15.83 -10.60
CA ALA A 163 18.51 17.09 -10.42
C ALA A 163 19.79 16.93 -9.60
N ALA A 164 19.79 16.10 -8.56
CA ALA A 164 21.00 15.80 -7.79
C ALA A 164 22.04 15.05 -8.64
N GLN A 165 21.62 14.10 -9.46
CA GLN A 165 22.52 13.37 -10.37
C GLN A 165 23.20 14.30 -11.38
N LYS A 166 22.47 15.30 -11.91
CA LYS A 166 23.00 16.32 -12.82
C LYS A 166 23.94 17.32 -12.13
N ASN A 167 23.92 17.41 -10.80
CA ASN A 167 24.67 18.40 -10.02
C ASN A 167 25.46 17.72 -8.89
N PRO A 168 26.49 16.91 -9.20
CA PRO A 168 27.22 16.15 -8.19
C PRO A 168 28.11 17.00 -7.27
N GLY A 169 28.38 18.26 -7.65
CA GLY A 169 29.21 19.21 -6.91
C GLY A 169 28.40 20.13 -5.98
N PRO A 170 28.88 21.36 -5.72
CA PRO A 170 28.09 22.37 -5.01
C PRO A 170 26.77 22.67 -5.71
N MET A 171 25.76 23.11 -4.96
CA MET A 171 24.46 23.49 -5.53
C MET A 171 24.65 24.59 -6.58
N THR A 172 24.20 24.31 -7.80
CA THR A 172 24.34 25.22 -8.93
C THR A 172 23.19 26.22 -8.98
N ALA A 173 23.38 27.34 -9.69
CA ALA A 173 22.32 28.31 -9.91
C ALA A 173 21.12 27.73 -10.69
N SER A 174 21.31 26.70 -11.52
CA SER A 174 20.21 26.04 -12.26
C SER A 174 19.30 25.19 -11.38
N MET A 175 19.76 24.79 -10.19
CA MET A 175 18.90 24.13 -9.20
C MET A 175 17.98 25.12 -8.46
N ARG A 176 18.29 26.43 -8.51
CA ARG A 176 17.57 27.48 -7.79
C ARG A 176 16.39 27.97 -8.61
N MET A 177 15.26 28.17 -7.94
CA MET A 177 14.12 28.84 -8.53
C MET A 177 14.45 30.32 -8.69
N LYS A 178 14.18 30.90 -9.86
CA LYS A 178 14.46 32.32 -10.07
C LYS A 178 13.38 33.18 -9.39
N PRO A 179 13.75 34.34 -8.82
CA PRO A 179 12.78 35.29 -8.30
C PRO A 179 11.75 35.66 -9.38
N GLY A 180 10.46 35.63 -9.03
CA GLY A 180 9.37 35.98 -9.94
C GLY A 180 8.92 34.86 -10.89
N GLU A 181 9.54 33.67 -10.86
CA GLU A 181 8.93 32.51 -11.50
C GLU A 181 7.58 32.19 -10.84
N ALA A 182 6.57 31.94 -11.67
CA ALA A 182 5.24 31.61 -11.18
C ALA A 182 5.29 30.28 -10.43
N MET A 183 4.87 30.29 -9.16
CA MET A 183 4.63 29.07 -8.40
C MET A 183 3.40 28.38 -9.01
N GLY A 184 3.60 27.25 -9.70
CA GLY A 184 2.49 26.38 -10.09
C GLY A 184 1.75 25.84 -8.85
N GLY A 185 0.67 25.06 -9.04
CA GLY A 185 0.06 24.28 -7.95
C GLY A 185 -1.20 24.82 -7.25
N GLY A 186 -1.77 25.95 -7.68
CA GLY A 186 -3.13 26.36 -7.28
C GLY A 186 -4.23 25.71 -8.16
N PRO A 187 -5.53 25.91 -7.87
CA PRO A 187 -6.63 25.49 -8.76
C PRO A 187 -6.54 26.08 -10.18
N PHE A 188 -5.72 27.11 -10.37
CA PHE A 188 -5.38 27.74 -11.66
C PHE A 188 -3.88 27.63 -11.99
N GLY A 189 -3.11 26.87 -11.22
CA GLY A 189 -1.69 26.65 -11.47
C GLY A 189 -1.49 25.69 -12.63
N THR A 190 -0.39 25.86 -13.37
CA THR A 190 0.08 24.87 -14.34
C THR A 190 0.38 23.56 -13.60
N HIS A 191 -0.53 22.60 -13.70
CA HIS A 191 -0.21 21.21 -13.39
C HIS A 191 0.91 20.78 -14.34
N VAL A 192 2.01 20.29 -13.81
CA VAL A 192 3.08 19.76 -14.65
C VAL A 192 2.54 18.52 -15.35
N ARG A 193 2.54 18.52 -16.69
CA ARG A 193 1.75 17.55 -17.47
C ARG A 193 2.56 16.36 -17.95
N ASN A 194 3.88 16.39 -17.82
CA ASN A 194 4.78 15.34 -18.28
C ASN A 194 6.18 15.42 -17.64
N GLU A 195 6.94 14.34 -17.78
CA GLU A 195 8.32 14.18 -17.29
C GLU A 195 9.30 15.19 -17.89
N HIS A 196 9.09 15.62 -19.13
CA HIS A 196 9.94 16.60 -19.80
C HIS A 196 9.82 17.99 -19.14
N GLU A 197 8.60 18.43 -18.83
CA GLU A 197 8.37 19.66 -18.07
C GLU A 197 8.97 19.60 -16.66
N LEU A 198 8.83 18.46 -15.96
CA LEU A 198 9.48 18.25 -14.66
C LEU A 198 11.01 18.33 -14.75
N SER A 199 11.59 17.72 -15.78
CA SER A 199 13.05 17.66 -15.99
C SER A 199 13.69 18.99 -16.39
N ALA A 200 12.89 19.90 -16.96
CA ALA A 200 13.32 21.24 -17.35
C ALA A 200 13.21 22.26 -16.20
N MET A 201 12.47 21.92 -15.13
CA MET A 201 12.22 22.79 -14.00
C MET A 201 13.43 22.83 -13.04
N PRO A 202 13.74 23.99 -12.42
CA PRO A 202 14.70 24.04 -11.33
C PRO A 202 14.29 23.12 -10.17
N ALA A 203 15.27 22.48 -9.53
CA ALA A 203 15.03 21.55 -8.42
C ALA A 203 14.24 22.20 -7.27
N GLU A 204 14.55 23.46 -6.94
CA GLU A 204 13.82 24.19 -5.90
C GLU A 204 12.35 24.43 -6.27
N HIS A 205 12.05 24.69 -7.54
CA HIS A 205 10.67 24.85 -7.99
C HIS A 205 9.92 23.52 -7.89
N ALA A 206 10.50 22.41 -8.35
CA ALA A 206 9.90 21.08 -8.19
C ALA A 206 9.66 20.72 -6.71
N PHE A 207 10.60 21.09 -5.83
CA PHE A 207 10.46 20.89 -4.39
C PHE A 207 9.31 21.71 -3.80
N HIS A 208 9.12 22.95 -4.25
CA HIS A 208 7.98 23.75 -3.80
C HIS A 208 6.62 23.19 -4.25
N LEU A 209 6.51 22.71 -5.49
CA LEU A 209 5.31 22.04 -5.96
C LEU A 209 5.02 20.79 -5.12
N MET A 210 6.05 20.00 -4.79
CA MET A 210 5.91 18.85 -3.90
C MET A 210 5.36 19.25 -2.52
N LEU A 211 5.85 20.34 -1.91
CA LEU A 211 5.35 20.83 -0.63
C LEU A 211 3.89 21.30 -0.71
N GLN A 212 3.48 21.93 -1.82
CA GLN A 212 2.08 22.29 -2.05
C GLN A 212 1.22 21.03 -2.16
N THR A 213 1.67 20.01 -2.88
CA THR A 213 0.96 18.72 -2.97
C THR A 213 0.80 18.06 -1.60
N CYS A 214 1.81 18.11 -0.72
CA CYS A 214 1.68 17.68 0.67
C CYS A 214 0.56 18.45 1.40
N ALA A 215 0.52 19.78 1.25
CA ALA A 215 -0.51 20.61 1.87
C ALA A 215 -1.90 20.33 1.30
N THR A 216 -2.04 20.22 -0.03
CA THR A 216 -3.30 19.88 -0.71
C THR A 216 -3.83 18.52 -0.26
N CYS A 217 -2.95 17.52 -0.14
CA CYS A 217 -3.31 16.19 0.37
C CYS A 217 -3.85 16.30 1.80
N HIS A 218 -3.10 16.96 2.70
CA HIS A 218 -3.50 17.07 4.10
C HIS A 218 -4.82 17.83 4.28
N THR A 219 -5.00 18.96 3.59
CA THR A 219 -6.26 19.72 3.64
C THR A 219 -7.45 18.89 3.18
N ARG A 220 -7.27 17.98 2.22
CA ARG A 220 -8.38 17.18 1.68
C ARG A 220 -8.63 15.88 2.42
N PHE A 221 -7.57 15.22 2.89
CA PHE A 221 -7.60 13.81 3.28
C PHE A 221 -7.06 13.53 4.68
N ARG A 222 -6.71 14.56 5.46
CA ARG A 222 -6.28 14.39 6.85
C ARG A 222 -7.23 15.17 7.77
N MET A 223 -7.70 14.51 8.82
CA MET A 223 -8.44 15.15 9.91
C MET A 223 -7.50 16.01 10.77
N GLU A 224 -8.03 17.08 11.35
CA GLU A 224 -7.27 17.97 12.25
C GLU A 224 -6.74 17.25 13.52
#